data_AF-A0A6L6R8I4-F1
#
_entry.id   AF-A0A6L6R8I4-F1
#
_cell.length_a   1.000
_cell.length_b   1.000
_cell.length_c   1.000
_cell.angle_alpha   90.00
_cell.angle_beta   90.00
_cell.angle_gamma   90.00
#
_symmetry.space_group_name_H-M   'P 1'
#
loop_
_entity.id
_entity.type
_entity.pdbx_description
1 polymer ?
#
loop_
_entity_poly.entity_id
_entity_poly.type
_entity_poly.pdbx_seq_one_letter_code
_entity_poly.pdbx_strand_id
1 'polypeptide(L)'
;MTLLSDPGVTGRPANVWLASYPKSGNTWFRLVWDAVLAGSDEALDADSIVTPGSTSGEQPCQMEYLRTWGIDARRLTADELDLVRARVEVMDGDRDGRPRLRKTHERFRYAPDGSELFPAIASRAALVLVR
;
A
#
# COMPACT_ATOMS: atom_id res chain seq x y z
N MET A 1 -1.48 -29.33 -7.33
CA MET A 1 -2.00 -28.50 -6.23
C MET A 1 -2.64 -27.28 -6.87
N THR A 2 -3.89 -27.45 -7.29
CA THR A 2 -4.66 -26.51 -8.08
C THR A 2 -5.24 -25.47 -7.13
N LEU A 3 -4.83 -24.21 -7.27
CA LEU A 3 -5.44 -23.09 -6.55
C LEU A 3 -6.91 -23.01 -6.99
N LEU A 4 -7.82 -23.39 -6.10
CA LEU A 4 -9.24 -23.07 -6.21
C LEU A 4 -9.36 -21.56 -6.33
N SER A 5 -9.74 -21.09 -7.52
CA SER A 5 -10.12 -19.71 -7.75
C SER A 5 -11.39 -19.45 -6.95
N ASP A 6 -11.26 -18.67 -5.88
CA ASP A 6 -12.38 -18.10 -5.13
C ASP A 6 -13.19 -17.20 -6.09
N PRO A 7 -14.50 -17.41 -6.29
CA PRO A 7 -15.29 -16.73 -7.32
C PRO A 7 -15.52 -15.22 -7.10
N GLY A 8 -14.80 -14.58 -6.17
CA GLY A 8 -14.95 -13.17 -5.81
C GLY A 8 -13.84 -12.21 -6.26
N VAL A 9 -12.72 -12.69 -6.82
CA VAL A 9 -11.57 -11.81 -7.16
C VAL A 9 -11.29 -11.86 -8.66
N THR A 10 -11.89 -10.94 -9.41
CA THR A 10 -11.76 -10.86 -10.88
C THR A 10 -10.82 -9.75 -11.37
N GLY A 11 -9.96 -9.21 -10.50
CA GLY A 11 -8.95 -8.21 -10.83
C GLY A 11 -7.50 -8.72 -10.75
N ARG A 12 -6.57 -8.10 -11.50
CA ARG A 12 -5.14 -8.25 -11.21
C ARG A 12 -4.84 -7.59 -9.86
N PRO A 13 -4.01 -8.19 -8.99
CA PRO A 13 -3.66 -7.56 -7.72
C PRO A 13 -3.05 -6.17 -7.95
N ALA A 14 -3.46 -5.19 -7.13
CA ALA A 14 -3.04 -3.81 -7.29
C ALA A 14 -1.83 -3.43 -6.42
N ASN A 15 -1.62 -4.04 -5.25
CA ASN A 15 -0.67 -3.51 -4.28
C ASN A 15 0.79 -3.82 -4.65
N VAL A 16 1.62 -2.78 -4.71
CA VAL A 16 3.08 -2.87 -4.84
C VAL A 16 3.71 -2.36 -3.55
N TRP A 17 4.29 -3.25 -2.77
CA TRP A 17 4.84 -2.93 -1.46
C TRP A 17 6.23 -2.30 -1.59
N LEU A 18 6.45 -1.15 -0.95
CA LEU A 18 7.75 -0.49 -0.96
C LEU A 18 8.34 -0.48 0.44
N ALA A 19 9.40 -1.27 0.63
CA ALA A 19 10.27 -1.20 1.80
C ALA A 19 11.55 -0.45 1.42
N SER A 20 12.01 0.46 2.27
CA SER A 20 13.17 1.30 1.97
C SER A 20 14.06 1.47 3.19
N TYR A 21 15.38 1.30 3.03
CA TYR A 21 16.33 1.68 4.06
C TYR A 21 16.30 3.21 4.26
N PRO A 22 16.50 3.74 5.49
CA PRO A 22 16.58 5.18 5.70
C PRO A 22 17.56 5.85 4.73
N LYS A 23 17.15 6.97 4.11
CA LYS A 23 17.96 7.74 3.15
C LYS A 23 18.33 7.01 1.84
N SER A 24 17.63 5.93 1.48
CA SER A 24 17.82 5.22 0.20
C SER A 24 17.23 5.92 -1.05
N GLY A 25 16.60 7.09 -0.88
CA GLY A 25 15.95 7.80 -1.99
C GLY A 25 14.46 7.50 -2.16
N ASN A 26 13.77 7.01 -1.12
CA ASN A 26 12.34 6.72 -1.13
C ASN A 26 11.47 7.87 -1.70
N THR A 27 11.78 9.13 -1.36
CA THR A 27 11.05 10.29 -1.89
C THR A 27 11.19 10.41 -3.42
N TRP A 28 12.43 10.35 -3.93
CA TRP A 28 12.70 10.40 -5.37
C TRP A 28 12.08 9.23 -6.12
N PHE A 29 12.15 8.03 -5.55
CA PHE A 29 11.53 6.86 -6.17
C PHE A 29 10.01 7.02 -6.31
N ARG A 30 9.33 7.56 -5.28
CA ARG A 30 7.88 7.79 -5.29
C ARG A 30 7.48 8.84 -6.34
N LEU A 31 8.28 9.88 -6.54
CA LEU A 31 8.06 10.86 -7.62
C LEU A 31 8.18 10.24 -9.01
N VAL A 32 9.23 9.44 -9.24
CA VAL A 32 9.41 8.71 -10.50
C VAL A 32 8.26 7.73 -10.74
N TRP A 33 7.79 7.04 -9.70
CA TRP A 33 6.63 6.17 -9.77
C TRP A 33 5.37 6.93 -10.22
N ASP A 34 5.09 8.08 -9.62
CA ASP A 34 3.94 8.91 -9.98
C ASP A 34 4.02 9.40 -11.43
N ALA A 35 5.20 9.87 -11.86
CA ALA A 35 5.42 10.31 -13.25
C ALA A 35 5.19 9.17 -14.26
N VAL A 36 5.70 7.97 -13.97
CA VAL A 36 5.51 6.78 -14.80
C VAL A 36 4.03 6.39 -14.88
N LEU A 37 3.27 6.49 -13.78
CA LEU A 37 1.83 6.19 -13.79
C LEU A 37 0.99 7.26 -14.48
N ALA A 38 1.36 8.53 -14.35
CA ALA A 38 0.70 9.64 -15.02
C ALA A 38 0.99 9.65 -16.53
N GLY A 39 2.12 9.06 -16.95
CA GLY A 39 2.61 9.19 -18.33
C GLY A 39 3.05 10.62 -18.64
N SER A 40 3.40 11.40 -17.62
CA SER A 40 3.82 12.79 -17.74
C SER A 40 4.94 13.11 -16.74
N ASP A 41 5.78 14.07 -17.10
CA ASP A 41 6.86 14.56 -16.24
C ASP A 41 6.37 15.63 -15.23
N GLU A 42 5.08 15.98 -15.24
CA GLU A 42 4.50 16.99 -14.32
C GLU A 42 4.65 16.61 -12.84
N ALA A 43 4.68 15.31 -12.53
CA ALA A 43 4.93 14.79 -11.19
C ALA A 43 6.40 14.93 -10.74
N LEU A 44 7.32 15.30 -11.65
CA LEU A 44 8.72 15.60 -11.35
C LEU A 44 8.97 17.09 -11.09
N ASP A 45 7.95 17.94 -11.31
CA ASP A 45 8.03 19.37 -10.99
C ASP A 45 8.19 19.56 -9.48
N ALA A 46 9.19 20.34 -9.07
CA ALA A 46 9.50 20.55 -7.66
C ALA A 46 8.32 21.14 -6.88
N ASP A 47 7.50 21.95 -7.55
CA ASP A 47 6.32 22.59 -6.96
C ASP A 47 5.12 21.63 -6.81
N SER A 48 5.12 20.48 -7.50
CA SER A 48 4.08 19.45 -7.42
C SER A 48 4.38 18.36 -6.37
N ILE A 49 5.60 18.33 -5.81
CA ILE A 49 6.07 17.33 -4.81
C ILE A 49 5.19 17.32 -3.54
N VAL A 50 4.56 18.44 -3.20
CA VAL A 50 3.78 18.64 -1.96
C VAL A 50 2.26 18.55 -2.20
N THR A 51 1.82 18.21 -3.42
CA THR A 51 0.38 18.17 -3.71
C THR A 51 -0.33 17.04 -2.94
N PRO A 52 -1.47 17.33 -2.27
CA PRO A 52 -2.30 16.29 -1.64
C PRO A 52 -2.72 15.24 -2.67
N GLY A 53 -2.43 13.97 -2.39
CA GLY A 53 -2.71 12.84 -3.29
C GLY A 53 -1.52 12.37 -4.12
N SER A 54 -0.41 13.11 -4.13
CA SER A 54 0.87 12.57 -4.61
C SER A 54 1.28 11.39 -3.73
N THR A 55 1.83 10.33 -4.32
CA THR A 55 2.50 9.34 -3.49
C THR A 55 3.74 9.94 -2.87
N SER A 56 4.27 11.11 -3.23
CA SER A 56 5.36 11.77 -2.48
C SER A 56 4.94 12.44 -1.15
N GLY A 57 3.65 12.69 -0.93
CA GLY A 57 3.10 13.35 0.26
C GLY A 57 3.20 12.57 1.58
N GLU A 58 2.65 13.17 2.65
CA GLU A 58 2.62 12.63 4.02
C GLU A 58 2.28 11.14 3.99
N GLN A 59 3.05 10.34 4.73
CA GLN A 59 2.66 8.98 5.05
C GLN A 59 1.36 9.13 5.83
N PRO A 60 0.17 8.77 5.31
CA PRO A 60 -0.88 8.46 6.25
C PRO A 60 -0.24 7.37 7.11
N CYS A 61 -0.24 7.55 8.44
CA CYS A 61 -0.11 6.37 9.29
C CYS A 61 -1.05 5.34 8.66
N GLN A 62 -0.59 4.12 8.39
CA GLN A 62 -1.16 3.30 7.31
C GLN A 62 -2.69 3.14 7.38
N MET A 63 -3.33 3.47 8.50
CA MET A 63 -4.75 3.44 8.77
C MET A 63 -5.42 4.81 9.05
N GLU A 64 -4.82 5.96 8.71
CA GLU A 64 -5.43 7.29 8.96
C GLU A 64 -6.75 7.46 8.20
N TYR A 65 -6.86 6.83 7.02
CA TYR A 65 -8.08 6.79 6.24
C TYR A 65 -9.23 6.07 6.97
N LEU A 66 -8.97 5.26 8.00
CA LEU A 66 -10.01 4.67 8.84
C LEU A 66 -10.86 5.77 9.51
N ARG A 67 -10.29 6.98 9.71
CA ARG A 67 -11.05 8.14 10.20
C ARG A 67 -12.20 8.51 9.28
N THR A 68 -12.10 8.27 7.97
CA THR A 68 -13.19 8.48 7.00
C THR A 68 -14.40 7.58 7.31
N TRP A 69 -14.17 6.43 7.95
CA TRP A 69 -15.23 5.54 8.45
C TRP A 69 -15.57 5.76 9.93
N GLY A 70 -15.05 6.83 10.54
CA GLY A 70 -15.26 7.14 11.96
C GLY A 70 -14.44 6.27 12.92
N ILE A 71 -13.49 5.49 12.42
CA ILE A 71 -12.66 4.59 13.22
C ILE A 71 -11.35 5.31 13.56
N ASP A 72 -11.08 5.49 14.85
CA ASP A 72 -9.80 5.99 15.33
C ASP A 72 -8.85 4.81 15.58
N ALA A 73 -7.87 4.61 14.71
CA ALA A 73 -6.90 3.51 14.81
C ALA A 73 -6.17 3.46 16.17
N ARG A 74 -6.07 4.59 16.88
CA ARG A 74 -5.46 4.66 18.22
C ARG A 74 -6.28 3.98 19.31
N ARG A 75 -7.55 3.65 19.02
CA ARG A 75 -8.45 2.93 19.93
C ARG A 75 -8.48 1.43 19.67
N LEU A 76 -7.82 0.96 18.61
CA LEU A 76 -7.69 -0.45 18.30
C LEU A 76 -6.51 -1.03 19.05
N THR A 77 -6.65 -2.26 19.53
CA THR A 77 -5.53 -3.08 19.95
C THR A 77 -4.64 -3.41 18.74
N ALA A 78 -3.41 -3.88 19.00
CA ALA A 78 -2.51 -4.30 17.93
C ALA A 78 -3.12 -5.42 17.07
N ASP A 79 -3.81 -6.36 17.72
CA ASP A 79 -4.48 -7.50 17.09
C ASP A 79 -5.65 -7.06 16.21
N GLU A 80 -6.52 -6.16 16.70
CA GLU A 80 -7.61 -5.60 15.90
C GLU A 80 -7.10 -4.78 14.73
N LEU A 81 -6.04 -4.01 14.94
CA LEU A 81 -5.41 -3.22 13.88
C LEU A 81 -4.89 -4.13 12.76
N ASP A 82 -4.31 -5.27 13.10
CA ASP A 82 -3.79 -6.24 12.13
C ASP A 82 -4.92 -6.92 11.34
N LEU A 83 -6.02 -7.28 11.99
CA LEU A 83 -7.21 -7.80 11.32
C LEU A 83 -7.79 -6.80 10.32
N VAL A 84 -7.93 -5.54 10.75
CA VAL A 84 -8.45 -4.46 9.89
C VAL A 84 -7.53 -4.25 8.69
N ARG A 85 -6.21 -4.24 8.90
CA ARG A 85 -5.21 -4.09 7.83
C ARG A 85 -5.30 -5.20 6.80
N ALA A 86 -5.20 -6.45 7.23
CA ALA A 86 -5.27 -7.60 6.34
C ALA A 86 -6.53 -7.55 5.48
N ARG A 87 -7.66 -7.17 6.09
CA ARG A 87 -8.95 -7.06 5.38
C ARG A 87 -8.99 -5.90 4.39
N VAL A 88 -8.56 -4.70 4.78
CA VAL A 88 -8.59 -3.55 3.86
C VAL A 88 -7.67 -3.77 2.68
N GLU A 89 -6.50 -4.38 2.86
CA GLU A 89 -5.59 -4.62 1.74
C GLU A 89 -6.18 -5.56 0.68
N VAL A 90 -6.96 -6.57 1.10
CA VAL A 90 -7.74 -7.40 0.19
C VAL A 90 -8.84 -6.58 -0.52
N MET A 91 -9.60 -5.77 0.23
CA MET A 91 -10.71 -4.98 -0.34
C MET A 91 -10.26 -3.88 -1.29
N ASP A 92 -9.13 -3.24 -1.00
CA ASP A 92 -8.56 -2.22 -1.85
C ASP A 92 -7.89 -2.86 -3.07
N GLY A 93 -7.24 -4.02 -2.90
CA GLY A 93 -6.40 -4.71 -3.89
C GLY A 93 -7.05 -5.02 -5.24
N ASP A 94 -8.37 -4.86 -5.35
CA ASP A 94 -9.22 -5.27 -6.48
C ASP A 94 -9.72 -4.09 -7.35
N ARG A 95 -9.34 -2.84 -7.06
CA ARG A 95 -9.91 -1.68 -7.77
C ARG A 95 -9.04 -1.25 -8.96
N ASP A 96 -9.58 -1.44 -10.17
CA ASP A 96 -9.15 -0.90 -11.47
C ASP A 96 -7.88 -1.49 -12.13
N GLY A 97 -7.22 -2.49 -11.53
CA GLY A 97 -6.04 -3.17 -12.10
C GLY A 97 -4.78 -2.29 -12.22
N ARG A 98 -4.86 -1.02 -11.80
CA ARG A 98 -3.73 -0.09 -11.72
C ARG A 98 -2.89 -0.40 -10.49
N PRO A 99 -1.56 -0.50 -10.62
CA PRO A 99 -0.71 -0.76 -9.47
C PRO A 99 -0.71 0.45 -8.52
N ARG A 100 -0.78 0.20 -7.22
CA ARG A 100 -0.71 1.22 -6.17
C ARG A 100 0.50 0.97 -5.29
N LEU A 101 1.33 2.00 -5.14
CA LEU A 101 2.51 1.95 -4.31
C LEU A 101 2.14 2.07 -2.82
N ARG A 102 2.42 1.03 -2.05
CA ARG A 102 2.16 0.95 -0.60
C ARG A 102 3.49 0.95 0.14
N LYS A 103 3.92 2.12 0.61
CA LYS A 103 5.15 2.19 1.42
C LYS A 103 4.91 1.62 2.81
N THR A 104 5.84 0.80 3.28
CA THR A 104 5.78 0.14 4.57
C THR A 104 7.18 0.01 5.18
N HIS A 105 7.26 0.01 6.50
CA HIS A 105 8.43 -0.48 7.24
C HIS A 105 8.07 -1.68 8.11
N GLU A 106 6.88 -2.23 7.90
CA GLU A 106 6.37 -3.29 8.75
C GLU A 106 7.00 -4.63 8.41
N ARG A 107 7.19 -5.43 9.45
CA ARG A 107 7.61 -6.81 9.33
C ARG A 107 6.43 -7.66 8.86
N PHE A 108 6.66 -8.58 7.94
CA PHE A 108 5.68 -9.61 7.59
C PHE A 108 5.31 -10.44 8.81
N ARG A 109 4.00 -10.60 9.04
CA ARG A 109 3.40 -11.40 10.10
C ARG A 109 1.95 -11.75 9.74
N TYR A 110 1.37 -12.64 10.55
CA TYR A 110 -0.03 -12.98 10.47
C TYR A 110 -0.82 -12.20 11.52
N ALA A 111 -2.07 -11.87 11.18
CA ALA A 111 -3.06 -11.41 12.15
C ALA A 111 -3.55 -12.60 13.01
N PRO A 112 -4.28 -12.36 14.10
CA PRO A 112 -4.76 -13.42 15.00
C PRO A 112 -5.63 -14.50 14.35
N ASP A 113 -6.34 -14.17 13.26
CA ASP A 113 -7.16 -15.11 12.49
C ASP A 113 -6.36 -15.91 11.45
N GLY A 114 -5.03 -15.71 11.39
CA GLY A 114 -4.14 -16.35 10.41
C GLY A 114 -4.10 -15.64 9.06
N SER A 115 -4.79 -14.51 8.88
CA SER A 115 -4.66 -13.70 7.67
C SER A 115 -3.28 -13.05 7.55
N GLU A 116 -2.78 -12.95 6.32
CA GLU A 116 -1.50 -12.31 6.02
C GLU A 116 -1.64 -10.79 6.08
N LEU A 117 -0.74 -10.09 6.77
CA LEU A 117 -0.72 -8.62 6.77
C LEU A 117 -0.40 -8.03 5.38
N PHE A 118 0.26 -8.82 4.55
CA PHE A 118 0.55 -8.55 3.15
C PHE A 118 -0.09 -9.65 2.29
N PRO A 119 -1.42 -9.62 2.08
CA PRO A 119 -2.13 -10.73 1.46
C PRO A 119 -1.58 -11.02 0.06
N ALA A 120 -1.14 -12.25 -0.19
CA ALA A 120 -0.64 -12.66 -1.50
C ALA A 120 -1.68 -12.39 -2.61
N ILE A 121 -2.97 -12.56 -2.30
CA ILE A 121 -4.09 -12.31 -3.22
C ILE A 121 -4.23 -10.85 -3.67
N ALA A 122 -3.77 -9.89 -2.85
CA ALA A 122 -3.81 -8.46 -3.15
C ALA A 122 -2.45 -7.92 -3.62
N SER A 123 -1.38 -8.72 -3.48
CA SER A 123 0.01 -8.31 -3.68
C SER A 123 0.47 -8.59 -5.11
N ARG A 124 0.83 -7.52 -5.83
CA ARG A 124 1.38 -7.61 -7.17
C ARG A 124 2.89 -7.80 -7.16
N ALA A 125 3.59 -7.07 -6.28
CA ALA A 125 5.04 -7.10 -6.17
C ALA A 125 5.51 -6.51 -4.83
N ALA A 126 6.77 -6.79 -4.49
CA ALA A 126 7.50 -6.11 -3.43
C ALA A 126 8.76 -5.46 -4.02
N LEU A 127 9.00 -4.21 -3.67
CA LEU A 127 10.16 -3.40 -4.03
C LEU A 127 10.94 -3.09 -2.76
N VAL A 128 12.24 -3.37 -2.80
CA VAL A 128 13.14 -3.15 -1.65
C VAL A 128 14.26 -2.22 -2.10
N LEU A 129 14.25 -0.99 -1.57
CA LEU A 129 15.30 0.00 -1.81
C LEU A 129 16.39 -0.13 -0.75
N VAL A 130 17.53 -0.66 -1.16
CA VAL A 130 18.76 -0.75 -0.35
C VAL A 130 19.83 0.15 -0.95
N ARG A 131 20.64 0.77 -0.10
CA ARG A 131 21.78 1.62 -0.47
C ARG A 131 22.96 1.33 0.44
#